data_AF-F1YX56-F1
#
_entry.id   AF-F1YX56-F1
#
_cell.length_a   1.000
_cell.length_b   1.000
_cell.length_c   1.000
_cell.angle_alpha   90.00
_cell.angle_beta   90.00
_cell.angle_gamma   90.00
#
_symmetry.space_group_name_H-M   'P 1'
#
loop_
_entity.id
_entity.type
_entity.pdbx_description
1 polymer ?
#
loop_
_entity_poly.entity_id
_entity_poly.type
_entity_poly.pdbx_seq_one_letter_code
_entity_poly.pdbx_strand_id
1 'polypeptide(L)' 'MYNLLLTALLVLSVILVIAIFMQPQKNPSSNVFDNSGSEALFERTKARGFEAFMQRFTAVLVFFWLAIALVLAVLSSK' A
#
# COMPACT_ATOMS: atom_id res chain seq x y z
N MET A 1 11.54 23.83 8.74
CA MET A 1 11.55 22.60 7.92
C MET A 1 10.96 21.41 8.65
N TYR A 2 11.35 21.12 9.89
CA TYR A 2 10.80 20.01 10.68
C TYR A 2 9.26 19.99 10.74
N ASN A 3 8.62 21.09 11.17
CA ASN A 3 7.16 21.17 11.26
C ASN A 3 6.46 20.97 9.91
N LEU A 4 7.05 21.48 8.82
CA LEU A 4 6.51 21.27 7.46
C LEU A 4 6.52 19.79 7.09
N LEU A 5 7.64 19.11 7.31
CA LEU A 5 7.77 17.67 7.06
C LEU A 5 6.82 16.85 7.94
N LEU A 6 6.66 17.23 9.22
CA LEU A 6 5.75 16.57 10.15
C LEU A 6 4.29 16.74 9.71
N THR A 7 3.87 17.97 9.36
CA THR A 7 2.53 18.22 8.80
C THR A 7 2.31 17.45 7.51
N ALA A 8 3.29 17.43 6.60
CA ALA A 8 3.21 16.66 5.36
C ALA A 8 3.05 15.16 5.63
N LEU A 9 3.83 14.59 6.57
CA LEU A 9 3.72 13.20 6.98
C LEU A 9 2.33 12.88 7.53
N LEU A 10 1.76 13.76 8.36
CA LEU A 10 0.43 13.59 8.94
C LEU A 10 -0.64 13.55 7.85
N VAL A 11 -0.64 14.53 6.95
CA VAL A 11 -1.57 14.57 5.81
C VAL A 11 -1.45 13.32 4.95
N LEU A 12 -0.22 12.90 4.65
CA LEU A 12 0.06 11.74 3.81
C LEU A 12 -0.38 10.43 4.49
N SER A 13 -0.33 10.37 5.82
CA SER A 13 -0.87 9.26 6.63
C SER A 13 -2.38 9.13 6.44
N VAL A 14 -3.12 10.24 6.53
CA VAL A 14 -4.59 10.23 6.34
C VAL A 14 -4.95 9.78 4.93
N ILE A 15 -4.26 10.30 3.91
CA ILE A 15 -4.47 9.89 2.51
C ILE A 15 -4.16 8.40 2.33
N LEU A 16 -3.08 7.89 2.93
CA LEU A 16 -2.72 6.48 2.85
C LEU A 16 -3.78 5.57 3.45
N VAL A 17 -4.31 5.92 4.62
CA VAL A 17 -5.38 5.16 5.26
C VAL A 17 -6.58 5.03 4.32
N ILE A 18 -7.03 6.16 3.74
CA ILE A 18 -8.14 6.17 2.77
C ILE A 18 -7.79 5.30 1.54
N ALA A 19 -6.60 5.46 0.99
CA ALA A 19 -6.15 4.71 -0.19
C ALA A 19 -6.11 3.20 0.05
N ILE A 20 -5.68 2.76 1.23
CA ILE A 20 -5.63 1.34 1.62
C ILE A 20 -7.04 0.77 1.77
N PHE A 21 -7.94 1.49 2.45
CA PHE A 21 -9.34 1.04 2.59
C PHE A 21 -10.08 0.97 1.25
N MET A 22 -9.67 1.78 0.26
CA MET A 22 -10.24 1.75 -1.09
C MET A 22 -9.66 0.62 -1.96
N GLN A 23 -8.60 -0.09 -1.54
CA GLN A 23 -8.10 -1.23 -2.29
C GLN A 23 -9.04 -2.43 -2.17
N PRO A 24 -9.41 -3.09 -3.29
CA PRO A 24 -10.27 -4.26 -3.24
C PRO A 24 -9.57 -5.42 -2.53
N GLN A 25 -10.25 -6.04 -1.56
CA GLN A 25 -9.74 -7.21 -0.86
C GLN A 25 -9.91 -8.46 -1.74
N LYS A 26 -8.80 -9.07 -2.15
CA LYS A 26 -8.82 -10.40 -2.78
C LYS A 26 -8.85 -11.45 -1.67
N ASN A 27 -10.02 -11.91 -1.27
CA ASN A 27 -10.12 -13.11 -0.45
C ASN A 27 -9.76 -14.31 -1.34
N PRO A 28 -8.70 -15.07 -1.06
CA PRO A 28 -8.50 -16.33 -1.75
C PRO A 28 -9.68 -17.23 -1.37
N SER A 29 -10.47 -17.60 -2.38
CA SER A 29 -11.58 -18.53 -2.22
C SER A 29 -11.12 -19.76 -1.44
N SER A 30 -11.97 -20.27 -0.56
CA SER A 30 -11.81 -21.44 0.30
C SER A 30 -11.30 -22.73 -0.36
N ASN A 31 -11.12 -22.75 -1.68
CA ASN A 31 -10.64 -23.86 -2.49
C ASN A 31 -9.11 -24.05 -2.48
N VAL A 32 -8.35 -23.27 -1.71
CA VAL A 32 -6.86 -23.40 -1.62
C VAL A 32 -6.42 -24.80 -1.14
N PHE A 33 -7.30 -25.55 -0.48
CA PHE A 33 -7.01 -26.91 0.01
C PHE A 33 -7.63 -28.04 -0.82
N ASP A 34 -8.35 -27.73 -1.91
CA ASP A 34 -8.89 -28.78 -2.79
C ASP A 34 -7.79 -29.27 -3.74
N ASN A 35 -7.36 -30.51 -3.53
CA ASN A 35 -6.27 -31.20 -4.21
C ASN A 35 -6.45 -31.36 -5.75
N SER A 36 -7.54 -30.85 -6.35
CA SER A 36 -7.76 -30.79 -7.81
C SER A 36 -7.52 -29.39 -8.43
N GLY A 37 -7.23 -28.37 -7.62
CA GLY A 37 -7.18 -26.96 -8.05
C GLY A 37 -5.77 -26.36 -8.23
N SER A 38 -4.73 -27.17 -8.47
CA SER A 38 -3.34 -26.66 -8.52
C SER A 38 -3.13 -25.56 -9.56
N GLU A 39 -3.94 -25.52 -10.63
CA GLU A 39 -3.91 -24.44 -11.64
C GLU A 39 -4.45 -23.11 -11.10
N ALA A 40 -5.47 -23.12 -10.23
CA ALA A 40 -6.04 -21.91 -9.62
C ALA A 40 -5.08 -21.24 -8.62
N LEU A 41 -4.10 -21.97 -8.07
CA LEU A 41 -3.05 -21.40 -7.22
C LEU A 41 -2.03 -20.57 -8.02
N PHE A 42 -1.87 -20.84 -9.31
CA PHE A 42 -0.98 -20.12 -10.22
C PHE A 42 -1.71 -19.17 -11.16
N GLU A 43 -3.05 -19.24 -11.24
CA GLU A 43 -3.88 -18.25 -11.89
C GLU A 43 -3.95 -16.95 -11.04
N ARG A 44 -2.82 -16.26 -10.93
CA ARG A 44 -2.82 -14.88 -10.43
C ARG A 44 -3.45 -14.01 -11.50
N THR A 45 -4.75 -13.73 -11.36
CA THR A 45 -5.41 -12.71 -12.16
C THR A 45 -4.65 -11.39 -12.02
N LYS A 46 -3.99 -10.97 -13.11
CA LYS A 46 -3.26 -9.70 -13.17
C LYS A 46 -4.23 -8.59 -12.78
N ALA A 47 -3.83 -7.75 -11.83
CA ALA A 47 -4.59 -6.54 -11.51
C ALA A 47 -4.70 -5.69 -12.79
N ARG A 48 -5.92 -5.27 -13.14
CA ARG A 48 -6.22 -4.48 -14.35
C ARG A 48 -7.12 -3.30 -13.99
N GLY A 49 -7.05 -2.24 -14.79
CA GLY A 49 -7.88 -1.05 -14.61
C GLY A 49 -7.60 -0.35 -13.28
N PHE A 50 -8.68 -0.03 -12.55
CA PHE A 50 -8.63 0.72 -11.30
C PHE A 50 -7.80 0.05 -10.20
N GLU A 51 -7.85 -1.28 -10.09
CA GLU A 51 -7.08 -2.01 -9.08
C GLU A 51 -5.57 -1.85 -9.29
N ALA A 52 -5.10 -1.95 -10.54
CA ALA A 52 -3.70 -1.78 -10.87
C ALA A 52 -3.21 -0.34 -10.61
N PHE A 53 -4.08 0.64 -10.87
CA PHE A 53 -3.81 2.04 -10.55
C PHE A 53 -3.68 2.24 -9.04
N MET A 54 -4.66 1.76 -8.25
CA MET A 54 -4.65 1.89 -6.80
C MET A 54 -3.46 1.19 -6.14
N GLN A 55 -3.03 0.03 -6.65
CA GLN A 55 -1.81 -0.63 -6.17
C GLN A 55 -0.56 0.24 -6.38
N ARG A 56 -0.40 0.81 -7.58
CA ARG A 56 0.75 1.68 -7.90
C ARG A 56 0.70 3.00 -7.15
N PHE A 57 -0.48 3.61 -7.06
CA PHE A 57 -0.69 4.87 -6.37
C PHE A 57 -0.36 4.73 -4.87
N THR A 58 -0.89 3.71 -4.21
CA THR A 58 -0.57 3.44 -2.80
C THR A 58 0.92 3.14 -2.61
N ALA A 59 1.56 2.40 -3.53
CA ALA A 59 3.00 2.15 -3.45
C ALA A 59 3.83 3.44 -3.51
N VAL A 60 3.47 4.39 -4.40
CA VAL A 60 4.12 5.71 -4.49
C VAL A 60 3.91 6.51 -3.21
N LEU A 61 2.68 6.52 -2.66
CA LEU A 61 2.40 7.20 -1.40
C LEU A 61 3.22 6.61 -0.24
N VAL A 62 3.27 5.29 -0.10
CA VAL A 62 4.08 4.62 0.94
C VAL A 62 5.55 4.98 0.80
N PHE A 63 6.08 5.03 -0.42
CA PHE A 63 7.47 5.43 -0.66
C PHE A 63 7.77 6.83 -0.12
N PHE A 64 6.95 7.83 -0.46
CA PHE A 64 7.13 9.19 0.04
C PHE A 64 6.91 9.30 1.54
N TRP A 65 5.93 8.56 2.09
CA TRP A 65 5.70 8.49 3.52
C TRP A 65 6.96 8.02 4.27
N LEU A 66 7.55 6.91 3.82
CA LEU A 66 8.76 6.34 4.42
C LEU A 66 9.97 7.26 4.26
N ALA A 67 10.14 7.88 3.08
CA ALA A 67 11.24 8.81 2.85
C ALA A 67 11.18 10.00 3.81
N ILE A 68 9.99 10.61 3.98
CA ILE A 68 9.79 11.73 4.91
C ILE A 68 9.99 11.26 6.37
N ALA A 69 9.47 10.10 6.74
CA ALA A 69 9.64 9.54 8.08
C ALA A 69 11.12 9.32 8.43
N LEU A 70 11.91 8.79 7.50
CA LEU A 70 13.35 8.56 7.69
C LEU A 70 14.10 9.88 7.84
N VAL A 71 13.81 10.88 7.00
CA VAL A 71 14.40 12.22 7.13
C VAL A 71 14.06 12.85 8.47
N LEU A 72 12.80 12.74 8.93
CA LEU A 72 12.39 13.22 10.24
C LEU A 72 13.09 12.50 11.39
N ALA A 73 13.28 11.18 11.30
CA ALA A 73 14.00 10.40 12.32
C ALA A 73 15.46 10.88 12.46
N VAL A 74 16.14 11.13 11.35
CA VAL A 74 17.52 11.66 11.35
C VAL A 74 17.57 13.09 11.90
N LEU A 75 16.62 13.94 11.53
CA LEU A 75 16.54 15.31 12.04
C LEU A 75 16.18 15.38 13.53
N SER A 76 15.35 14.44 14.02
CA SER A 76 14.95 14.36 15.43
C SER A 76 16.02 13.74 16.33
N SER A 77 16.99 13.03 15.75
CA SER A 77 18.11 12.41 16.48
C SER A 77 19.27 13.38 16.74
N LYS A 78 19.20 14.62 16.24
CA LYS A 78 20.17 15.69 16.47
C LYS A 78 19.60 16.67 17.50
#